data_AF-A0A1I1JQP0-F1
#
_entry.id   AF-A0A1I1JQP0-F1
#
_cell.length_a   1.000
_cell.length_b   1.000
_cell.length_c   1.000
_cell.angle_alpha   90.00
_cell.angle_beta   90.00
_cell.angle_gamma   90.00
#
_symmetry.space_group_name_H-M   'P 1'
#
loop_
_entity.id
_entity.type
_entity.pdbx_description
1 polymer ?
#
loop_
_entity_poly.entity_id
_entity_poly.type
_entity_poly.pdbx_seq_one_letter_code
_entity_poly.pdbx_strand_id
1 'polypeptide(L)'
;MAQRTEAIYNGKSIGIESIYTVIGDKQINIPEKLNWLREKSKKGELFCPCGCGANLILVAGDRNLREQHFRIKDSDTEFECTAVTEGKTSIESKIVLKCWLDDKLKTGDIDTRVPINTVDESINRKYEFSFLSESHKLAISYFHDRANITDDKLDILDMNTQDIRSYYIADIMNGGFEDQFPEWLMKIESRQGYCLLLSIDGIEYEEARLEAVFYDQDIDGLWRETIVTEGRLSDYSFDENNNLMFHRDSLDLLYDKAYYEFRKKQDREHDRRIMEQEKREAERQKRLEEEKKLQEEYERKIREREEQLLREKEAAESEKRRAREEFARNMASGFEQQENPIKDPDGNRWVKCEFCGKIAMDREFSSYGGKNHVNLGTCIECSRNNPDAAVQISIPHRESNANRYDPTVCPECSSRLVERNGRNGRFVGCSSYPRCKYTRSIR
;
A
#
# COMPACT_ATOMS: atom_id res chain seq x y z
N MET A 1 -27.05 32.27 -43.13
CA MET A 1 -25.67 32.54 -43.56
C MET A 1 -24.70 31.89 -42.61
N ALA A 2 -23.69 31.21 -43.14
CA ALA A 2 -22.65 30.63 -42.32
C ALA A 2 -21.68 31.72 -41.82
N GLN A 3 -21.17 31.54 -40.62
CA GLN A 3 -20.42 32.52 -39.86
C GLN A 3 -18.97 32.06 -39.64
N ARG A 4 -18.00 32.97 -39.64
CA ARG A 4 -16.56 32.69 -39.71
C ARG A 4 -15.77 33.57 -38.75
N THR A 5 -14.65 33.04 -38.28
CA THR A 5 -13.74 33.68 -37.32
C THR A 5 -12.55 34.36 -38.00
N GLU A 6 -12.23 33.95 -39.23
CA GLU A 6 -11.18 34.51 -40.08
C GLU A 6 -11.66 34.71 -41.53
N ALA A 7 -10.86 35.46 -42.29
CA ALA A 7 -10.98 35.63 -43.73
C ALA A 7 -9.62 35.52 -44.43
N ILE A 8 -9.61 35.29 -45.73
CA ILE A 8 -8.40 35.39 -46.57
C ILE A 8 -8.42 36.72 -47.30
N TYR A 9 -7.31 37.46 -47.23
CA TYR A 9 -7.06 38.69 -47.99
C TYR A 9 -5.67 38.63 -48.63
N ASN A 10 -5.59 38.80 -49.95
CA ASN A 10 -4.34 38.71 -50.73
C ASN A 10 -3.51 37.44 -50.41
N GLY A 11 -4.18 36.30 -50.22
CA GLY A 11 -3.53 35.03 -49.91
C GLY A 11 -3.12 34.84 -48.45
N LYS A 12 -3.26 35.86 -47.58
CA LYS A 12 -2.97 35.75 -46.14
C LYS A 12 -4.25 35.60 -45.33
N SER A 13 -4.18 34.79 -44.27
CA SER A 13 -5.24 34.69 -43.25
C SER A 13 -5.27 35.95 -42.39
N ILE A 14 -6.47 36.43 -42.13
CA ILE A 14 -6.72 37.56 -41.22
C ILE A 14 -7.86 37.24 -40.27
N GLY A 15 -7.52 37.20 -38.98
CA GLY A 15 -8.48 37.09 -37.89
C GLY A 15 -8.71 38.40 -37.16
N ILE A 16 -9.68 38.40 -36.24
CA ILE A 16 -9.99 39.57 -35.43
C ILE A 16 -8.90 39.89 -34.41
N GLU A 17 -8.07 38.92 -34.03
CA GLU A 17 -6.93 39.15 -33.15
C GLU A 17 -5.95 40.20 -33.73
N SER A 18 -5.90 40.35 -35.05
CA SER A 18 -5.05 41.34 -35.73
C SER A 18 -5.39 42.80 -35.41
N ILE A 19 -6.62 43.08 -34.94
CA ILE A 19 -7.06 44.44 -34.57
C ILE A 19 -6.79 44.78 -33.10
N TYR A 20 -6.20 43.87 -32.31
CA TYR A 20 -5.83 44.12 -30.92
C TYR A 20 -4.33 44.38 -30.78
N THR A 21 -3.95 45.13 -29.74
CA THR A 21 -2.56 45.37 -29.33
C THR A 21 -2.49 45.84 -27.88
N VAL A 22 -1.29 46.10 -27.36
CA VAL A 22 -1.04 46.64 -26.01
C VAL A 22 -0.47 48.06 -26.12
N ILE A 23 -1.09 49.02 -25.43
CA ILE A 23 -0.57 50.40 -25.27
C ILE A 23 -0.61 50.78 -23.80
N GLY A 24 0.56 51.08 -23.22
CA GLY A 24 0.68 51.47 -21.81
C GLY A 24 0.11 50.38 -20.88
N ASP A 25 0.54 49.15 -21.11
CA ASP A 25 0.13 47.91 -20.43
C ASP A 25 -1.34 47.52 -20.60
N LYS A 26 -2.13 48.32 -21.32
CA LYS A 26 -3.55 48.04 -21.55
C LYS A 26 -3.78 47.47 -22.92
N GLN A 27 -4.52 46.37 -22.97
CA GLN A 27 -5.06 45.84 -24.22
C GLN A 27 -6.06 46.83 -24.82
N ILE A 28 -5.86 47.17 -26.08
CA ILE A 28 -6.75 48.05 -26.84
C ILE A 28 -7.10 47.44 -28.19
N ASN A 29 -8.30 47.76 -28.68
CA ASN A 29 -8.68 47.58 -30.07
C ASN A 29 -8.16 48.78 -30.88
N ILE A 30 -7.56 48.53 -32.05
CA ILE A 30 -7.06 49.51 -33.01
C ILE A 30 -8.17 49.81 -34.03
N PRO A 31 -8.90 50.94 -33.89
CA PRO A 31 -10.06 51.23 -34.75
C PRO A 31 -9.68 51.42 -36.23
N GLU A 32 -8.46 51.88 -36.52
CA GLU A 32 -7.96 52.06 -37.87
C GLU A 32 -7.87 50.73 -38.62
N LYS A 33 -7.40 49.66 -37.96
CA LYS A 33 -7.34 48.32 -38.56
C LYS A 33 -8.74 47.75 -38.82
N LEU A 34 -9.69 48.00 -37.91
CA LEU A 34 -11.09 47.62 -38.11
C LEU A 34 -11.72 48.38 -39.29
N ASN A 35 -11.46 49.67 -39.42
CA ASN A 35 -11.93 50.48 -40.56
C ASN A 35 -11.32 50.00 -41.89
N TRP A 36 -10.05 49.64 -41.89
CA TRP A 36 -9.41 49.01 -43.05
C TRP A 36 -10.09 47.69 -43.42
N LEU A 37 -10.36 46.79 -42.47
CA LEU A 37 -11.11 45.54 -42.72
C LEU A 37 -12.51 45.80 -43.29
N ARG A 38 -13.21 46.84 -42.80
CA ARG A 38 -14.51 47.26 -43.34
C ARG A 38 -14.41 47.70 -44.80
N GLU A 39 -13.38 48.43 -45.16
CA GLU A 39 -13.16 48.86 -46.54
C GLU A 39 -12.96 47.64 -47.46
N LYS A 40 -12.15 46.66 -47.02
CA LYS A 40 -11.94 45.40 -47.75
C LYS A 40 -13.21 44.58 -47.90
N SER A 41 -13.99 44.48 -46.83
CA SER A 41 -15.29 43.82 -46.86
C SER A 41 -16.27 44.49 -47.84
N LYS A 42 -16.33 45.83 -47.89
CA LYS A 42 -17.18 46.58 -48.82
C LYS A 42 -16.79 46.36 -50.29
N LYS A 43 -15.49 46.21 -50.56
CA LYS A 43 -14.97 45.93 -51.91
C LYS A 43 -15.11 44.47 -52.33
N GLY A 44 -15.53 43.57 -51.43
CA GLY A 44 -15.61 42.13 -51.71
C GLY A 44 -14.23 41.48 -51.86
N GLU A 45 -13.24 41.96 -51.11
CA GLU A 45 -11.85 41.46 -51.19
C GLU A 45 -11.55 40.38 -50.13
N LEU A 46 -12.54 39.98 -49.32
CA LEU A 46 -12.38 39.00 -48.25
C LEU A 46 -13.00 37.67 -48.66
N PHE A 47 -12.24 36.58 -48.57
CA PHE A 47 -12.65 35.26 -49.05
C PHE A 47 -12.68 34.21 -47.94
N CYS A 48 -13.49 33.16 -48.13
CA CYS A 48 -13.61 32.06 -47.20
C CYS A 48 -12.30 31.24 -47.07
N PRO A 49 -11.80 30.96 -45.85
CA PRO A 49 -10.54 30.25 -45.62
C PRO A 49 -10.53 28.79 -46.11
N CYS A 50 -11.68 28.14 -46.26
CA CYS A 50 -11.73 26.76 -46.77
C CYS A 50 -11.47 26.65 -48.28
N GLY A 51 -11.32 27.77 -48.99
CA GLY A 51 -11.07 27.78 -50.43
C GLY A 51 -12.32 27.59 -51.31
N CYS A 52 -13.54 27.62 -50.74
CA CYS A 52 -14.76 27.53 -51.53
C CYS A 52 -15.02 28.74 -52.45
N GLY A 53 -14.26 29.84 -52.27
CA GLY A 53 -14.39 31.05 -53.08
C GLY A 53 -15.48 32.03 -52.63
N ALA A 54 -16.26 31.70 -51.60
CA ALA A 54 -17.32 32.58 -51.10
C ALA A 54 -16.76 33.90 -50.53
N ASN A 55 -17.41 35.03 -50.85
CA ASN A 55 -17.07 36.32 -50.28
C ASN A 55 -17.56 36.45 -48.84
N LEU A 56 -16.72 37.06 -48.00
CA LEU A 56 -17.02 37.31 -46.60
C LEU A 56 -17.33 38.79 -46.34
N ILE A 57 -18.35 39.00 -45.51
CA ILE A 57 -18.74 40.31 -44.98
C ILE A 57 -18.33 40.39 -43.51
N LEU A 58 -17.64 41.45 -43.13
CA LEU A 58 -17.34 41.76 -41.74
C LEU A 58 -18.63 42.19 -41.02
N VAL A 59 -18.94 41.53 -39.91
CA VAL A 59 -20.07 41.83 -39.03
C VAL A 59 -19.65 42.33 -37.64
N ALA A 60 -18.35 42.43 -37.39
CA ALA A 60 -17.78 42.99 -36.16
C ALA A 60 -18.15 44.47 -35.98
N GLY A 61 -18.63 44.82 -34.79
CA GLY A 61 -18.94 46.20 -34.41
C GLY A 61 -17.79 46.89 -33.68
N ASP A 62 -17.84 48.22 -33.57
CA ASP A 62 -16.82 49.01 -32.87
C ASP A 62 -16.78 48.76 -31.35
N ARG A 63 -17.89 48.29 -30.77
CA ARG A 63 -18.04 48.19 -29.31
C ARG A 63 -17.99 46.77 -28.76
N ASN A 64 -18.36 45.76 -29.54
CA ASN A 64 -18.41 44.36 -29.09
C ASN A 64 -17.82 43.44 -30.17
N LEU A 65 -16.76 42.73 -29.81
CA LEU A 65 -16.36 41.48 -30.46
C LEU A 65 -17.59 40.57 -30.54
N ARG A 66 -17.79 39.96 -31.70
CA ARG A 66 -18.79 38.93 -31.91
C ARG A 66 -18.03 37.66 -32.21
N GLU A 67 -18.18 36.60 -31.42
CA GLU A 67 -17.56 35.28 -31.65
C GLU A 67 -17.41 34.91 -33.14
N GLN A 68 -18.41 35.24 -33.94
CA GLN A 68 -18.36 35.17 -35.39
C GLN A 68 -18.33 36.57 -36.04
N HIS A 69 -17.12 36.99 -36.45
CA HIS A 69 -16.84 38.34 -36.95
C HIS A 69 -17.01 38.50 -38.47
N PHE A 70 -17.07 37.39 -39.20
CA PHE A 70 -17.31 37.37 -40.64
C PHE A 70 -18.52 36.49 -40.95
N ARG A 71 -19.24 36.78 -42.04
CA ARG A 71 -20.30 35.91 -42.56
C ARG A 71 -20.19 35.78 -44.07
N ILE A 72 -20.61 34.64 -44.61
CA ILE A 72 -20.77 34.47 -46.05
C ILE A 72 -21.80 35.48 -46.56
N LYS A 73 -21.47 36.17 -47.66
CA LYS A 73 -22.37 37.09 -48.37
C LYS A 73 -23.61 36.32 -48.84
N ASP A 74 -24.79 36.90 -48.69
CA ASP A 74 -26.08 36.24 -49.02
C ASP A 74 -26.15 35.66 -50.44
N SER A 75 -25.50 36.30 -51.42
CA SER A 75 -25.42 35.81 -52.81
C SER A 75 -24.59 34.54 -52.98
N ASP A 76 -23.77 34.19 -51.99
CA ASP A 76 -22.75 33.16 -52.06
C ASP A 76 -23.06 32.03 -51.05
N THR A 77 -24.32 31.87 -50.62
CA THR A 77 -24.72 30.82 -49.67
C THR A 77 -24.82 29.43 -50.28
N GLU A 78 -24.80 29.33 -51.62
CA GLU A 78 -24.89 28.06 -52.36
C GLU A 78 -23.55 27.30 -52.40
N PHE A 79 -22.44 27.91 -51.98
CA PHE A 79 -21.14 27.23 -51.93
C PHE A 79 -21.10 26.16 -50.83
N GLU A 80 -20.67 24.94 -51.16
CA GLU A 80 -20.39 23.89 -50.19
C GLU A 80 -19.16 24.25 -49.35
N CYS A 81 -19.40 24.88 -48.21
CA CYS A 81 -18.35 25.40 -47.35
C CYS A 81 -18.03 24.45 -46.20
N THR A 82 -16.77 24.01 -46.12
CA THR A 82 -16.25 23.08 -45.09
C THR A 82 -15.45 23.77 -43.98
N ALA A 83 -15.35 25.10 -44.00
CA ALA A 83 -14.66 25.87 -42.96
C ALA A 83 -15.24 25.56 -41.56
N VAL A 84 -14.37 25.12 -40.66
CA VAL A 84 -14.71 24.85 -39.26
C VAL A 84 -14.92 26.17 -38.53
N THR A 85 -15.93 26.23 -37.67
CA THR A 85 -16.16 27.38 -36.81
C THR A 85 -15.34 27.22 -35.55
N GLU A 86 -14.48 28.18 -35.26
CA GLU A 86 -13.69 28.22 -34.04
C GLU A 86 -14.53 28.76 -32.87
N GLY A 87 -14.40 28.14 -31.70
CA GLY A 87 -15.15 28.53 -30.50
C GLY A 87 -14.59 29.78 -29.82
N LYS A 88 -15.45 30.48 -29.06
CA LYS A 88 -15.13 31.72 -28.35
C LYS A 88 -13.78 31.70 -27.61
N THR A 89 -13.55 30.73 -26.72
CA THR A 89 -12.32 30.67 -25.90
C THR A 89 -11.06 30.62 -26.77
N SER A 90 -11.07 29.85 -27.86
CA SER A 90 -9.92 29.78 -28.78
C SER A 90 -9.61 31.14 -29.42
N ILE A 91 -10.64 31.91 -29.76
CA ILE A 91 -10.49 33.27 -30.30
C ILE A 91 -9.95 34.21 -29.23
N GLU A 92 -10.50 34.16 -28.01
CA GLU A 92 -10.06 35.01 -26.89
C GLU A 92 -8.59 34.72 -26.53
N SER A 93 -8.18 33.46 -26.49
CA SER A 93 -6.79 33.05 -26.27
C SER A 93 -5.86 33.58 -27.35
N LYS A 94 -6.27 33.54 -28.62
CA LYS A 94 -5.48 34.12 -29.73
C LYS A 94 -5.37 35.64 -29.63
N ILE A 95 -6.42 36.35 -29.20
CA ILE A 95 -6.36 37.80 -28.95
C ILE A 95 -5.32 38.11 -27.86
N VAL A 96 -5.39 37.39 -26.74
CA VAL A 96 -4.47 37.55 -25.61
C VAL A 96 -3.02 37.24 -26.02
N LEU A 97 -2.79 36.14 -26.72
CA LEU A 97 -1.46 35.76 -27.22
C LEU A 97 -0.94 36.78 -28.25
N LYS A 98 -1.80 37.31 -29.13
CA LYS A 98 -1.39 38.35 -30.07
C LYS A 98 -0.97 39.63 -29.36
N CYS A 99 -1.70 40.03 -28.31
CA CYS A 99 -1.36 41.17 -27.47
C CYS A 99 -0.05 40.95 -26.72
N TRP A 100 0.17 39.75 -26.18
CA TRP A 100 1.43 39.36 -25.56
C TRP A 100 2.61 39.48 -26.54
N LEU A 101 2.48 38.93 -27.74
CA LEU A 101 3.53 39.02 -28.76
C LEU A 101 3.79 40.47 -29.18
N ASP A 102 2.75 41.29 -29.36
CA ASP A 102 2.91 42.71 -29.68
C ASP A 102 3.66 43.46 -28.56
N ASP A 103 3.32 43.19 -27.30
CA ASP A 103 3.97 43.82 -26.15
C ASP A 103 5.45 43.42 -26.02
N LYS A 104 5.75 42.13 -26.17
CA LYS A 104 7.09 41.59 -25.91
C LYS A 104 8.04 41.75 -27.10
N LEU A 105 7.56 41.55 -28.33
CA LEU A 105 8.39 41.65 -29.54
C LEU A 105 8.44 43.08 -30.09
N LYS A 106 7.40 43.90 -29.83
CA LYS A 106 7.31 45.30 -30.29
C LYS A 106 7.56 45.46 -31.79
N THR A 107 6.99 44.54 -32.56
CA THR A 107 7.13 44.48 -34.01
C THR A 107 5.77 44.58 -34.71
N GLY A 108 5.79 45.03 -35.97
CA GLY A 108 4.60 45.13 -36.81
C GLY A 108 4.32 43.90 -37.66
N ASP A 109 5.17 42.87 -37.61
CA ASP A 109 5.18 41.74 -38.54
C ASP A 109 4.65 40.42 -37.94
N ILE A 110 3.83 40.49 -36.88
CA ILE A 110 3.19 39.29 -36.32
C ILE A 110 2.00 38.91 -37.20
N ASP A 111 2.22 37.96 -38.10
CA ASP A 111 1.19 37.34 -38.92
C ASP A 111 0.43 36.27 -38.12
N THR A 112 -0.83 36.03 -38.49
CA THR A 112 -1.77 35.17 -37.76
C THR A 112 -2.26 34.03 -38.64
N ARG A 113 -2.43 32.83 -38.08
CA ARG A 113 -2.89 31.62 -38.79
C ARG A 113 -2.09 31.38 -40.07
N VAL A 114 -0.77 31.37 -39.92
CA VAL A 114 0.20 31.31 -41.02
C VAL A 114 0.32 29.87 -41.52
N PRO A 115 -0.15 29.54 -42.73
CA PRO A 115 -0.07 28.19 -43.27
C PRO A 115 1.38 27.78 -43.51
N ILE A 116 1.71 26.50 -43.32
CA ILE A 116 3.09 26.02 -43.49
C ILE A 116 3.65 26.24 -44.90
N ASN A 117 2.82 26.16 -45.94
CA ASN A 117 3.24 26.45 -47.31
C ASN A 117 3.50 27.95 -47.61
N THR A 118 3.31 28.83 -46.63
CA THR A 118 3.81 30.21 -46.71
C THR A 118 5.21 30.33 -46.10
N VAL A 119 5.63 29.33 -45.33
CA VAL A 119 6.96 29.20 -44.74
C VAL A 119 7.86 28.31 -45.62
N ASP A 120 7.30 27.31 -46.30
CA ASP A 120 7.99 26.42 -47.25
C ASP A 120 7.29 26.31 -48.62
N GLU A 121 7.97 25.83 -49.66
CA GLU A 121 7.38 25.65 -51.01
C GLU A 121 6.48 24.39 -51.14
N SER A 122 6.03 23.77 -50.04
CA SER A 122 5.25 22.53 -50.11
C SER A 122 3.81 22.78 -50.56
N ILE A 123 3.27 21.84 -51.33
CA ILE A 123 1.97 22.00 -52.01
C ILE A 123 0.81 21.45 -51.16
N ASN A 124 1.09 20.83 -50.00
CA ASN A 124 0.08 20.20 -49.14
C ASN A 124 -0.32 21.09 -47.96
N ARG A 125 -1.43 21.81 -48.09
CA ARG A 125 -2.06 22.54 -46.98
C ARG A 125 -2.70 21.56 -45.98
N LYS A 126 -2.18 21.49 -44.76
CA LYS A 126 -2.85 20.79 -43.63
C LYS A 126 -2.75 21.52 -42.28
N TYR A 127 -1.67 22.25 -42.01
CA TYR A 127 -1.40 22.82 -40.70
C TYR A 127 -0.90 24.27 -40.80
N GLU A 128 -1.06 25.01 -39.71
CA GLU A 128 -0.73 26.44 -39.60
C GLU A 128 -0.08 26.74 -38.24
N PHE A 129 0.85 27.69 -38.22
CA PHE A 129 1.24 28.37 -37.00
C PHE A 129 0.12 29.32 -36.58
N SER A 130 -0.16 29.42 -35.27
CA SER A 130 -1.12 30.42 -34.79
C SER A 130 -0.58 31.83 -34.98
N PHE A 131 0.71 32.03 -34.72
CA PHE A 131 1.42 33.28 -34.94
C PHE A 131 2.82 33.01 -35.50
N LEU A 132 3.30 33.90 -36.37
CA LEU A 132 4.67 33.92 -36.86
C LEU A 132 5.16 35.36 -36.91
N SER A 133 6.36 35.61 -36.39
CA SER A 133 7.15 36.82 -36.69
C SER A 133 8.37 36.40 -37.48
N GLU A 134 8.44 36.81 -38.74
CA GLU A 134 9.58 36.51 -39.62
C GLU A 134 10.85 37.23 -39.15
N SER A 135 10.72 38.49 -38.72
CA SER A 135 11.85 39.30 -38.24
C SER A 135 12.51 38.71 -36.99
N HIS A 136 11.71 38.18 -36.07
CA HIS A 136 12.21 37.52 -34.87
C HIS A 136 12.52 36.05 -35.10
N LYS A 137 12.10 35.45 -36.22
CA LYS A 137 12.14 34.00 -36.44
C LYS A 137 11.51 33.22 -35.27
N LEU A 138 10.31 33.63 -34.87
CA LEU A 138 9.56 33.04 -33.75
C LEU A 138 8.16 32.66 -34.20
N ALA A 139 7.73 31.46 -33.86
CA ALA A 139 6.38 30.96 -34.11
C ALA A 139 5.72 30.44 -32.83
N ILE A 140 4.41 30.67 -32.73
CA ILE A 140 3.57 30.11 -31.66
C ILE A 140 2.49 29.25 -32.30
N SER A 141 2.30 28.05 -31.75
CA SER A 141 1.19 27.16 -32.09
C SER A 141 0.34 26.93 -30.86
N TYR A 142 -0.87 27.48 -30.87
CA TYR A 142 -1.83 27.37 -29.79
C TYR A 142 -2.88 26.29 -30.07
N PHE A 143 -3.23 25.52 -29.03
CA PHE A 143 -4.20 24.43 -29.09
C PHE A 143 -5.25 24.57 -27.98
N HIS A 144 -6.47 24.94 -28.36
CA HIS A 144 -7.60 24.96 -27.42
C HIS A 144 -8.12 23.55 -27.10
N ASP A 145 -8.22 22.68 -28.11
CA ASP A 145 -8.71 21.30 -27.96
C ASP A 145 -7.56 20.31 -28.17
N ARG A 146 -7.36 19.43 -27.19
CA ARG A 146 -6.42 18.29 -27.23
C ARG A 146 -6.50 17.45 -28.50
N ALA A 147 -7.66 17.35 -29.15
CA ALA A 147 -7.82 16.60 -30.40
C ALA A 147 -6.94 17.16 -31.54
N ASN A 148 -6.52 18.41 -31.43
CA ASN A 148 -5.64 19.07 -32.39
C ASN A 148 -4.14 18.91 -32.07
N ILE A 149 -3.78 18.22 -30.98
CA ILE A 149 -2.39 17.96 -30.58
C ILE A 149 -2.01 16.56 -31.04
N THR A 150 -1.68 16.44 -32.31
CA THR A 150 -1.30 15.16 -32.96
C THR A 150 0.16 15.18 -33.37
N ASP A 151 0.82 14.02 -33.37
CA ASP A 151 2.21 13.91 -33.83
C ASP A 151 2.35 14.35 -35.28
N ASP A 152 1.47 13.90 -36.18
CA ASP A 152 1.46 14.35 -37.59
C ASP A 152 1.48 15.88 -37.73
N LYS A 153 0.72 16.59 -36.87
CA LYS A 153 0.67 18.05 -36.90
C LYS A 153 1.97 18.63 -36.38
N LEU A 154 2.41 18.20 -35.20
CA LEU A 154 3.61 18.73 -34.56
C LEU A 154 4.87 18.44 -35.38
N ASP A 155 5.00 17.22 -35.94
CA ASP A 155 6.10 16.84 -36.84
C ASP A 155 6.13 17.73 -38.08
N ILE A 156 4.98 18.01 -38.70
CA ILE A 156 4.93 18.92 -39.85
C ILE A 156 5.31 20.34 -39.45
N LEU A 157 4.88 20.82 -38.27
CA LEU A 157 5.31 22.13 -37.77
C LEU A 157 6.83 22.14 -37.56
N ASP A 158 7.40 21.16 -36.86
CA ASP A 158 8.84 21.02 -36.56
C ASP A 158 9.70 20.89 -37.83
N MET A 159 9.22 20.18 -38.87
CA MET A 159 9.94 20.08 -40.14
C MET A 159 10.06 21.43 -40.87
N ASN A 160 9.17 22.37 -40.54
CA ASN A 160 9.02 23.66 -41.21
C ASN A 160 9.48 24.84 -40.36
N THR A 161 10.16 24.57 -39.24
CA THR A 161 10.76 25.59 -38.38
C THR A 161 12.23 25.85 -38.72
N GLN A 162 12.68 25.66 -39.97
CA GLN A 162 14.09 25.87 -40.34
C GLN A 162 14.51 27.32 -40.04
N ASP A 163 15.30 27.49 -38.97
CA ASP A 163 15.68 28.75 -38.29
C ASP A 163 14.61 29.45 -37.44
N ILE A 164 13.39 28.93 -37.34
CA ILE A 164 12.30 29.51 -36.54
C ILE A 164 12.23 28.80 -35.19
N ARG A 165 12.26 29.54 -34.07
CA ARG A 165 11.96 28.95 -32.76
C ARG A 165 10.45 28.79 -32.63
N SER A 166 9.96 27.59 -32.37
CA SER A 166 8.53 27.33 -32.14
C SER A 166 8.24 27.07 -30.66
N TYR A 167 7.10 27.56 -30.19
CA TYR A 167 6.53 27.17 -28.91
C TYR A 167 5.11 26.64 -29.07
N TYR A 168 4.83 25.54 -28.39
CA TYR A 168 3.54 24.88 -28.35
C TYR A 168 2.83 25.23 -27.04
N ILE A 169 1.68 25.87 -27.15
CA ILE A 169 0.88 26.33 -26.01
C ILE A 169 -0.47 25.63 -26.06
N ALA A 170 -0.84 24.92 -24.99
CA ALA A 170 -2.16 24.32 -24.86
C ALA A 170 -3.02 25.17 -23.92
N ASP A 171 -4.35 25.13 -24.09
CA ASP A 171 -5.28 25.64 -23.09
C ASP A 171 -5.17 24.79 -21.81
N ILE A 172 -5.18 25.45 -20.65
CA ILE A 172 -5.05 24.81 -19.32
C ILE A 172 -6.10 23.72 -19.09
N MET A 173 -7.26 23.80 -19.74
CA MET A 173 -8.28 22.75 -19.67
C MET A 173 -7.80 21.39 -20.19
N ASN A 174 -6.69 21.34 -20.92
CA ASN A 174 -6.06 20.12 -21.42
C ASN A 174 -4.99 19.56 -20.48
N GLY A 175 -4.73 20.19 -19.33
CA GLY A 175 -3.82 19.72 -18.26
C GLY A 175 -4.56 19.26 -16.99
N GLY A 176 -3.82 19.08 -15.89
CA GLY A 176 -4.38 18.85 -14.55
C GLY A 176 -5.00 17.47 -14.32
N PHE A 177 -4.50 16.42 -15.00
CA PHE A 177 -4.98 15.05 -14.78
C PHE A 177 -4.17 14.39 -13.64
N GLU A 178 -4.78 14.27 -12.46
CA GLU A 178 -4.14 13.63 -11.31
C GLU A 178 -3.69 12.19 -11.66
N ASP A 179 -2.42 11.89 -11.33
CA ASP A 179 -1.75 10.60 -11.53
C ASP A 179 -1.73 10.06 -12.98
N GLN A 180 -2.04 10.90 -13.99
CA GLN A 180 -1.95 10.54 -15.41
C GLN A 180 -1.16 11.60 -16.17
N PHE A 181 -0.22 11.14 -17.00
CA PHE A 181 0.40 12.00 -18.00
C PHE A 181 -0.38 11.87 -19.32
N PRO A 182 -1.14 12.89 -19.74
CA PRO A 182 -1.98 12.76 -20.93
C PRO A 182 -1.15 12.67 -22.21
N GLU A 183 -1.46 11.70 -23.07
CA GLU A 183 -0.71 11.42 -24.30
C GLU A 183 -0.48 12.67 -25.17
N TRP A 184 -1.48 13.56 -25.27
CA TRP A 184 -1.34 14.79 -26.05
C TRP A 184 -0.32 15.77 -25.43
N LEU A 185 -0.24 15.88 -24.11
CA LEU A 185 0.78 16.69 -23.44
C LEU A 185 2.17 16.06 -23.53
N MET A 186 2.27 14.72 -23.54
CA MET A 186 3.53 14.02 -23.79
C MET A 186 4.18 14.47 -25.10
N LYS A 187 3.37 14.73 -26.13
CA LYS A 187 3.83 15.18 -27.45
C LYS A 187 4.40 16.59 -27.43
N ILE A 188 3.86 17.47 -26.58
CA ILE A 188 4.39 18.82 -26.39
C ILE A 188 5.68 18.75 -25.56
N GLU A 189 5.64 18.09 -24.42
CA GLU A 189 6.78 17.99 -23.51
C GLU A 189 7.99 17.35 -24.16
N SER A 190 7.82 16.31 -24.98
CA SER A 190 8.93 15.66 -25.68
C SER A 190 9.66 16.56 -26.68
N ARG A 191 9.05 17.67 -27.11
CA ARG A 191 9.61 18.61 -28.10
C ARG A 191 10.29 19.81 -27.47
N GLN A 192 9.73 20.35 -26.39
CA GLN A 192 10.24 21.57 -25.75
C GLN A 192 10.64 21.39 -24.27
N GLY A 193 10.52 20.18 -23.71
CA GLY A 193 10.91 19.83 -22.34
C GLY A 193 9.85 20.10 -21.26
N TYR A 194 8.85 20.94 -21.56
CA TYR A 194 7.77 21.29 -20.65
C TYR A 194 6.49 21.61 -21.42
N CYS A 195 5.33 21.47 -20.78
CA CYS A 195 4.06 21.92 -21.31
C CYS A 195 3.82 23.38 -20.91
N LEU A 196 3.43 24.22 -21.88
CA LEU A 196 2.94 25.58 -21.64
C LEU A 196 1.42 25.58 -21.64
N LEU A 197 0.81 25.90 -20.50
CA LEU A 197 -0.63 25.89 -20.29
C LEU A 197 -1.14 27.32 -20.12
N LEU A 198 -1.92 27.79 -21.09
CA LEU A 198 -2.54 29.12 -21.08
C LEU A 198 -3.89 29.06 -20.37
N SER A 199 -4.08 29.94 -19.40
CA SER A 199 -5.34 30.16 -18.70
C SER A 199 -5.81 31.59 -18.93
N ILE A 200 -7.05 31.76 -19.37
CA ILE A 200 -7.66 33.08 -19.61
C ILE A 200 -9.04 33.16 -18.96
N ASP A 201 -9.40 34.35 -18.49
CA ASP A 201 -10.77 34.72 -18.14
C ASP A 201 -11.21 35.86 -19.07
N GLY A 202 -11.78 35.49 -20.22
CA GLY A 202 -12.10 36.41 -21.29
C GLY A 202 -10.86 36.95 -22.01
N ILE A 203 -10.96 38.19 -22.51
CA ILE A 203 -9.92 38.82 -23.34
C ILE A 203 -8.96 39.72 -22.56
N GLU A 204 -9.02 39.75 -21.22
CA GLU A 204 -8.24 40.70 -20.44
C GLU A 204 -6.77 40.26 -20.36
N TYR A 205 -5.90 40.91 -21.17
CA TYR A 205 -4.47 40.60 -21.23
C TYR A 205 -3.79 40.59 -19.86
N GLU A 206 -4.13 41.54 -18.98
CA GLU A 206 -3.53 41.66 -17.65
C GLU A 206 -3.83 40.44 -16.77
N GLU A 207 -4.96 39.76 -16.97
CA GLU A 207 -5.41 38.64 -16.16
C GLU A 207 -5.06 37.26 -16.76
N ALA A 208 -4.56 37.23 -18.00
CA ALA A 208 -4.09 36.01 -18.63
C ALA A 208 -2.88 35.43 -17.86
N ARG A 209 -2.88 34.11 -17.69
CA ARG A 209 -1.83 33.36 -16.98
C ARG A 209 -1.23 32.30 -17.87
N LEU A 210 0.04 32.03 -17.65
CA LEU A 210 0.75 30.93 -18.30
C LEU A 210 1.42 30.09 -17.21
N GLU A 211 1.34 28.78 -17.37
CA GLU A 211 2.00 27.81 -16.50
C GLU A 211 2.95 26.97 -17.35
N ALA A 212 4.18 26.80 -16.86
CA ALA A 212 5.11 25.82 -17.41
C ALA A 212 5.19 24.64 -16.45
N VAL A 213 4.84 23.45 -16.92
CA VAL A 213 4.82 22.22 -16.12
C VAL A 213 5.56 21.11 -16.84
N PHE A 214 6.08 20.13 -16.10
CA PHE A 214 6.57 18.87 -16.69
C PHE A 214 5.98 17.68 -15.93
N TYR A 215 5.99 16.51 -16.58
CA TYR A 215 5.48 15.27 -15.99
C TYR A 215 6.57 14.21 -15.94
N ASP A 216 6.82 13.64 -14.76
CA ASP A 216 7.74 12.51 -14.61
C ASP A 216 7.23 11.55 -13.53
N GLN A 217 7.65 10.29 -13.60
CA GLN A 217 7.21 9.24 -12.69
C GLN A 217 7.92 9.34 -11.34
N ASP A 218 7.17 9.22 -10.25
CA ASP A 218 7.75 9.04 -8.91
C ASP A 218 8.32 7.63 -8.70
N ILE A 219 8.89 7.40 -7.51
CA ILE A 219 9.50 6.12 -7.15
C ILE A 219 8.50 4.95 -7.09
N ASP A 220 7.20 5.23 -7.07
CA ASP A 220 6.13 4.24 -7.12
C ASP A 220 5.63 4.02 -8.57
N GLY A 221 6.23 4.71 -9.54
CA GLY A 221 5.85 4.66 -10.95
C GLY A 221 4.61 5.49 -11.29
N LEU A 222 4.16 6.37 -10.38
CA LEU A 222 3.00 7.23 -10.59
C LEU A 222 3.43 8.53 -11.25
N TRP A 223 2.68 8.98 -12.27
CA TRP A 223 2.95 10.25 -12.95
C TRP A 223 2.72 11.42 -12.01
N ARG A 224 3.68 12.35 -11.96
CA ARG A 224 3.62 13.58 -11.18
C ARG A 224 3.78 14.79 -12.08
N GLU A 225 2.81 15.69 -12.01
CA GLU A 225 2.93 17.04 -12.54
C GLU A 225 3.82 17.88 -11.59
N THR A 226 4.81 18.56 -12.15
CA THR A 226 5.66 19.50 -11.42
C THR A 226 5.62 20.86 -12.10
N ILE A 227 5.20 21.87 -11.35
CA ILE A 227 5.18 23.27 -11.82
C ILE A 227 6.60 23.81 -11.83
N VAL A 228 7.03 24.27 -13.02
CA VAL A 228 8.31 24.97 -13.24
C VAL A 228 8.11 26.46 -12.96
N THR A 229 7.10 27.06 -13.59
CA THR A 229 6.70 28.45 -13.40
C THR A 229 5.18 28.58 -13.47
N GLU A 230 4.65 29.55 -12.73
CA GLU A 230 3.25 29.96 -12.78
C GLU A 230 3.22 31.49 -12.59
N GLY A 231 2.57 32.21 -13.50
CA GLY A 231 2.48 33.66 -13.40
C GLY A 231 1.56 34.30 -14.43
N ARG A 232 1.55 35.64 -14.48
CA ARG A 232 0.82 36.36 -15.53
C ARG A 232 1.53 36.15 -16.86
N LEU A 233 0.79 36.08 -17.96
CA LEU A 233 1.38 35.98 -19.30
C LEU A 233 2.35 37.15 -19.57
N SER A 234 2.07 38.32 -19.00
CA SER A 234 2.95 39.50 -19.07
C SER A 234 4.31 39.33 -18.38
N ASP A 235 4.47 38.36 -17.48
CA ASP A 235 5.74 38.05 -16.81
C ASP A 235 6.68 37.22 -17.70
N TYR A 236 6.13 36.64 -18.78
CA TYR A 236 6.88 35.90 -19.78
C TYR A 236 7.35 36.82 -20.90
N SER A 237 8.60 36.65 -21.33
CA SER A 237 9.21 37.44 -22.40
C SER A 237 10.18 36.60 -23.23
N PHE A 238 10.83 37.18 -24.21
CA PHE A 238 11.82 36.52 -25.05
C PHE A 238 13.17 37.23 -24.91
N ASP A 239 14.27 36.47 -24.87
CA ASP A 239 15.61 37.02 -24.99
C ASP A 239 16.00 37.26 -26.47
N GLU A 240 17.23 37.71 -26.71
CA GLU A 240 17.77 37.98 -28.06
C GLU A 240 17.83 36.74 -28.97
N ASN A 241 17.77 35.53 -28.39
CA ASN A 241 17.77 34.25 -29.10
C ASN A 241 16.37 33.61 -29.16
N ASN A 242 15.34 34.35 -28.76
CA ASN A 242 13.96 33.89 -28.60
C ASN A 242 13.79 32.75 -27.59
N ASN A 243 14.68 32.62 -26.62
CA ASN A 243 14.41 31.76 -25.47
C ASN A 243 13.31 32.38 -24.64
N LEU A 244 12.31 31.57 -24.28
CA LEU A 244 11.24 31.99 -23.38
C LEU A 244 11.80 32.24 -21.99
N MET A 245 11.59 33.44 -21.49
CA MET A 245 12.06 33.94 -20.20
C MET A 245 10.88 34.07 -19.25
N PHE A 246 11.07 33.71 -17.99
CA PHE A 246 10.16 34.06 -16.90
C PHE A 246 10.86 35.04 -15.96
N HIS A 247 10.38 36.27 -15.93
CA HIS A 247 11.09 37.42 -15.36
C HIS A 247 12.49 37.61 -15.96
N ARG A 248 13.54 37.10 -15.30
CA ARG A 248 14.95 37.28 -15.70
C ARG A 248 15.65 35.98 -16.07
N ASP A 249 15.04 34.84 -15.76
CA ASP A 249 15.64 33.53 -15.96
C ASP A 249 15.01 32.86 -17.17
N SER A 250 15.81 32.13 -17.96
CA SER A 250 15.26 31.34 -19.06
C SER A 250 14.45 30.18 -18.51
N LEU A 251 13.37 29.84 -19.20
CA LEU A 251 12.50 28.75 -18.78
C LEU A 251 13.21 27.40 -18.80
N ASP A 252 14.15 27.21 -19.73
CA ASP A 252 15.02 26.03 -19.82
C ASP A 252 15.90 25.89 -18.56
N LEU A 253 16.46 26.99 -18.03
CA LEU A 253 17.23 26.97 -16.78
C LEU A 253 16.34 26.66 -15.57
N LEU A 254 15.14 27.23 -15.53
CA LEU A 254 14.18 26.98 -14.46
C LEU A 254 13.69 25.53 -14.48
N TYR A 255 13.48 24.97 -15.68
CA TYR A 255 13.15 23.58 -15.89
C TYR A 255 14.26 22.67 -15.36
N ASP A 256 15.51 22.88 -15.76
CA ASP A 256 16.65 22.07 -15.28
C ASP A 256 16.75 22.06 -13.75
N LYS A 257 16.53 23.23 -13.13
CA LYS A 257 16.52 23.38 -11.67
C LYS A 257 15.37 22.63 -11.02
N ALA A 258 14.16 22.73 -11.58
CA ALA A 258 12.97 22.05 -11.07
C ALA A 258 13.11 20.52 -11.23
N TYR A 259 13.60 20.06 -12.37
CA TYR A 259 13.86 18.65 -12.67
C TYR A 259 14.91 18.07 -11.72
N TYR A 260 16.03 18.78 -11.49
CA TYR A 260 17.05 18.35 -10.54
C TYR A 260 16.49 18.21 -9.11
N GLU A 261 15.74 19.19 -8.62
CA GLU A 261 15.14 19.13 -7.29
C GLU A 261 14.08 18.02 -7.18
N PHE A 262 13.35 17.73 -8.25
CA PHE A 262 12.43 16.59 -8.34
C PHE A 262 13.19 15.25 -8.20
N ARG A 263 14.21 15.00 -9.03
CA ARG A 263 15.02 13.77 -8.97
C ARG A 263 15.71 13.59 -7.61
N LYS A 264 16.27 14.66 -7.05
CA LYS A 264 16.89 14.64 -5.72
C LYS A 264 15.91 14.28 -4.60
N LYS A 265 14.64 14.69 -4.70
CA LYS A 265 13.60 14.25 -3.75
C LYS A 265 13.32 12.75 -3.89
N GLN A 266 13.27 12.24 -5.11
CA GLN A 266 13.09 10.81 -5.37
C GLN A 266 14.24 9.97 -4.82
N ASP A 267 15.49 10.37 -5.08
CA ASP A 267 16.68 9.66 -4.60
C ASP A 267 16.68 9.58 -3.06
N ARG A 268 16.38 10.68 -2.37
CA ARG A 268 16.27 10.72 -0.91
C ARG A 268 15.18 9.79 -0.37
N GLU A 269 14.04 9.74 -1.04
CA GLU A 269 12.95 8.85 -0.64
C GLU A 269 13.30 7.38 -0.90
N HIS A 270 13.94 7.09 -2.02
CA HIS A 270 14.45 5.76 -2.35
C HIS A 270 15.45 5.27 -1.29
N ASP A 271 16.45 6.08 -0.96
CA ASP A 271 17.44 5.80 0.08
C ASP A 271 16.77 5.58 1.44
N ARG A 272 15.75 6.38 1.78
CA ARG A 272 14.96 6.22 3.02
C ARG A 272 14.28 4.85 3.08
N ARG A 273 13.65 4.41 1.99
CA ARG A 273 12.98 3.11 1.93
C ARG A 273 13.96 1.94 2.05
N ILE A 274 15.14 2.04 1.42
CA ILE A 274 16.23 1.06 1.58
C ILE A 274 16.66 0.98 3.04
N MET A 275 16.99 2.10 3.67
CA MET A 275 17.42 2.13 5.07
C MET A 275 16.35 1.57 6.02
N GLU A 276 15.06 1.85 5.76
CA GLU A 276 13.97 1.30 6.55
C GLU A 276 13.84 -0.22 6.38
N GLN A 277 14.02 -0.74 5.16
CA GLN A 277 14.00 -2.16 4.88
C GLN A 277 15.18 -2.88 5.58
N GLU A 278 16.39 -2.36 5.45
CA GLU A 278 17.58 -2.90 6.12
C GLU A 278 17.41 -2.93 7.64
N LYS A 279 16.82 -1.87 8.22
CA LYS A 279 16.52 -1.83 9.66
C LYS A 279 15.51 -2.91 10.05
N ARG A 280 14.44 -3.10 9.28
CA ARG A 280 13.42 -4.14 9.54
C ARG A 280 14.02 -5.55 9.44
N GLU A 281 14.91 -5.77 8.47
CA GLU A 281 15.63 -7.04 8.31
C GLU A 281 16.61 -7.28 9.47
N ALA A 282 17.37 -6.27 9.88
CA ALA A 282 18.27 -6.36 11.04
C ALA A 282 17.50 -6.66 12.34
N GLU A 283 16.35 -6.02 12.57
CA GLU A 283 15.47 -6.33 13.71
C GLU A 283 14.91 -7.75 13.65
N ARG A 284 14.51 -8.23 12.46
CA ARG A 284 14.09 -9.63 12.26
C ARG A 284 15.22 -10.59 12.60
N GLN A 285 16.45 -10.32 12.16
CA GLN A 285 17.60 -11.18 12.41
C GLN A 285 17.95 -11.23 13.90
N LYS A 286 17.89 -10.09 14.60
CA LYS A 286 18.07 -10.04 16.06
C LYS A 286 17.03 -10.89 16.79
N ARG A 287 15.75 -10.78 16.41
CA ARG A 287 14.67 -11.62 16.98
C ARG A 287 14.92 -13.12 16.78
N LEU A 288 15.35 -13.52 15.58
CA LEU A 288 15.69 -14.92 15.28
C LEU A 288 16.90 -15.41 16.09
N GLU A 289 17.91 -14.56 16.29
CA GLU A 289 19.08 -14.89 17.10
C GLU A 289 18.72 -15.02 18.60
N GLU A 290 17.87 -14.14 19.12
CA GLU A 290 17.34 -14.21 20.48
C GLU A 290 16.50 -15.47 20.70
N GLU A 291 15.61 -15.80 19.76
CA GLU A 291 14.80 -17.02 19.79
C GLU A 291 15.68 -18.28 19.76
N LYS A 292 16.70 -18.30 18.91
CA LYS A 292 17.68 -19.39 18.85
C LYS A 292 18.44 -19.55 20.17
N LYS A 293 18.90 -18.46 20.79
CA LYS A 293 19.57 -18.49 22.10
C LYS A 293 18.66 -19.03 23.21
N LEU A 294 17.39 -18.60 23.22
CA LEU A 294 16.39 -19.10 24.16
C LEU A 294 16.14 -20.60 23.97
N GLN A 295 16.05 -21.05 22.72
CA GLN A 295 15.86 -22.46 22.41
C GLN A 295 17.08 -23.31 22.82
N GLU A 296 18.30 -22.86 22.52
CA GLU A 296 19.53 -23.52 22.95
C GLU A 296 19.63 -23.59 24.49
N GLU A 297 19.24 -22.53 25.21
CA GLU A 297 19.17 -22.52 26.67
C GLU A 297 18.11 -23.50 27.20
N TYR A 298 16.93 -23.53 26.59
CA TYR A 298 15.85 -24.44 26.97
C TYR A 298 16.26 -25.90 26.78
N GLU A 299 16.84 -26.25 25.63
CA GLU A 299 17.37 -27.58 25.35
C GLU A 299 18.50 -27.96 26.31
N ARG A 300 19.38 -27.02 26.67
CA ARG A 300 20.42 -27.26 27.68
C ARG A 300 19.81 -27.62 29.04
N LYS A 301 18.79 -26.87 29.50
CA LYS A 301 18.09 -27.16 30.76
C LYS A 301 17.41 -28.53 30.74
N ILE A 302 16.84 -28.94 29.61
CA ILE A 302 16.27 -30.29 29.44
C ILE A 302 17.37 -31.34 29.62
N ARG A 303 18.47 -31.22 28.89
CA ARG A 303 19.60 -32.17 28.98
C ARG A 303 20.15 -32.28 30.41
N GLU A 304 20.37 -31.15 31.08
CA GLU A 304 20.83 -31.11 32.48
C GLU A 304 19.83 -31.82 33.42
N ARG A 305 18.52 -31.61 33.21
CA ARG A 305 17.49 -32.27 34.02
C ARG A 305 17.42 -33.77 33.78
N GLU A 306 17.56 -34.21 32.53
CA GLU A 306 17.59 -35.63 32.15
C GLU A 306 18.81 -36.33 32.77
N GLU A 307 20.00 -35.72 32.69
CA GLU A 307 21.21 -36.22 33.35
C GLU A 307 21.05 -36.31 34.86
N GLN A 308 20.45 -35.28 35.49
CA GLN A 308 20.19 -35.29 36.93
C GLN A 308 19.27 -36.45 37.33
N LEU A 309 18.16 -36.63 36.59
CA LEU A 309 17.23 -37.72 36.85
C LEU A 309 17.87 -39.10 36.66
N LEU A 310 18.79 -39.24 35.70
CA LEU A 310 19.54 -40.48 35.52
C LEU A 310 20.44 -40.76 36.73
N ARG A 311 21.21 -39.77 37.20
CA ARG A 311 22.06 -39.91 38.39
C ARG A 311 21.25 -40.23 39.66
N GLU A 312 20.10 -39.60 39.83
CA GLU A 312 19.19 -39.87 40.96
C GLU A 312 18.66 -41.31 40.91
N LYS A 313 18.28 -41.81 39.71
CA LYS A 313 17.85 -43.20 39.53
C LYS A 313 18.97 -44.19 39.84
N GLU A 314 20.18 -43.97 39.30
CA GLU A 314 21.35 -44.81 39.56
C GLU A 314 21.73 -44.84 41.05
N ALA A 315 21.69 -43.68 41.72
CA ALA A 315 21.95 -43.57 43.15
C ALA A 315 20.90 -44.34 43.97
N ALA A 316 19.61 -44.16 43.66
CA ALA A 316 18.51 -44.86 44.32
C ALA A 316 18.59 -46.38 44.10
N GLU A 317 18.97 -46.83 42.91
CA GLU A 317 19.18 -48.25 42.61
C GLU A 317 20.38 -48.81 43.38
N SER A 318 21.50 -48.07 43.42
CA SER A 318 22.67 -48.46 44.21
C SER A 318 22.35 -48.52 45.71
N GLU A 319 21.55 -47.59 46.23
CA GLU A 319 21.11 -47.59 47.63
C GLU A 319 20.21 -48.79 47.94
N LYS A 320 19.20 -49.06 47.10
CA LYS A 320 18.36 -50.26 47.20
C LYS A 320 19.19 -51.54 47.17
N ARG A 321 20.19 -51.62 46.29
CA ARG A 321 21.10 -52.75 46.21
C ARG A 321 21.89 -52.94 47.52
N ARG A 322 22.48 -51.87 48.06
CA ARG A 322 23.18 -51.91 49.36
C ARG A 322 22.26 -52.35 50.50
N ALA A 323 21.04 -51.81 50.56
CA ALA A 323 20.05 -52.18 51.56
C ALA A 323 19.64 -53.66 51.46
N ARG A 324 19.51 -54.22 50.25
CA ARG A 324 19.24 -55.64 50.03
C ARG A 324 20.41 -56.52 50.46
N GLU A 325 21.63 -56.13 50.12
CA GLU A 325 22.84 -56.85 50.55
C GLU A 325 22.99 -56.84 52.08
N GLU A 326 22.71 -55.71 52.73
CA GLU A 326 22.73 -55.60 54.19
C GLU A 326 21.62 -56.41 54.86
N PHE A 327 20.39 -56.34 54.35
CA PHE A 327 19.29 -57.18 54.81
C PHE A 327 19.62 -58.66 54.69
N ALA A 328 20.21 -59.09 53.57
CA ALA A 328 20.62 -60.47 53.35
C ALA A 328 21.71 -60.92 54.36
N ARG A 329 22.72 -60.07 54.62
CA ARG A 329 23.77 -60.36 55.63
C ARG A 329 23.19 -60.53 57.03
N ASN A 330 22.21 -59.71 57.40
CA ASN A 330 21.62 -59.68 58.74
C ASN A 330 20.35 -60.55 58.85
N MET A 331 19.98 -61.29 57.81
CA MET A 331 18.71 -62.01 57.72
C MET A 331 18.57 -63.07 58.82
N ALA A 332 19.60 -63.87 59.08
CA ALA A 332 19.53 -64.98 60.03
C ALA A 332 19.45 -64.52 61.50
N SER A 333 20.21 -63.48 61.86
CA SER A 333 20.23 -62.90 63.21
C SER A 333 18.99 -62.03 63.49
N GLY A 334 18.37 -61.49 62.45
CA GLY A 334 17.17 -60.65 62.58
C GLY A 334 15.97 -61.35 63.21
N PHE A 335 15.88 -62.69 63.14
CA PHE A 335 14.79 -63.49 63.73
C PHE A 335 14.97 -63.78 65.23
N GLU A 336 16.07 -63.35 65.84
CA GLU A 336 16.26 -63.46 67.30
C GLU A 336 15.34 -62.48 68.05
N GLN A 337 15.06 -61.31 67.47
CA GLN A 337 14.08 -60.37 67.99
C GLN A 337 12.65 -60.75 67.58
N GLN A 338 11.70 -60.57 68.50
CA GLN A 338 10.28 -60.88 68.30
C GLN A 338 9.36 -59.67 68.55
N GLU A 339 9.90 -58.46 68.46
CA GLU A 339 9.18 -57.21 68.73
C GLU A 339 8.61 -56.57 67.45
N ASN A 340 9.42 -56.47 66.39
CA ASN A 340 9.06 -55.81 65.14
C ASN A 340 9.06 -56.79 63.96
N PRO A 341 8.08 -56.71 63.03
CA PRO A 341 8.08 -57.50 61.80
C PRO A 341 9.33 -57.26 60.95
N ILE A 342 10.02 -58.32 60.55
CA ILE A 342 11.14 -58.24 59.63
C ILE A 342 10.61 -57.99 58.22
N LYS A 343 11.00 -56.87 57.63
CA LYS A 343 10.65 -56.51 56.25
C LYS A 343 11.89 -56.26 55.43
N ASP A 344 11.87 -56.68 54.17
CA ASP A 344 12.93 -56.34 53.22
C ASP A 344 12.82 -54.88 52.75
N PRO A 345 13.83 -54.34 52.04
CA PRO A 345 13.80 -52.96 51.53
C PRO A 345 12.66 -52.65 50.56
N ASP A 346 12.01 -53.66 49.97
CA ASP A 346 10.84 -53.50 49.11
C ASP A 346 9.52 -53.53 49.91
N GLY A 347 9.61 -53.70 51.25
CA GLY A 347 8.50 -53.69 52.19
C GLY A 347 7.84 -55.05 52.42
N ASN A 348 8.36 -56.13 51.82
CA ASN A 348 7.79 -57.47 51.98
C ASN A 348 8.17 -58.04 53.34
N ARG A 349 7.22 -58.66 54.05
CA ARG A 349 7.46 -59.26 55.36
C ARG A 349 8.02 -60.67 55.24
N TRP A 350 9.04 -60.96 56.03
CA TRP A 350 9.67 -62.27 56.10
C TRP A 350 9.39 -62.93 57.45
N VAL A 351 9.14 -64.24 57.42
CA VAL A 351 8.75 -65.07 58.58
C VAL A 351 9.61 -66.34 58.60
N LYS A 352 9.92 -66.86 59.80
CA LYS A 352 10.62 -68.13 60.00
C LYS A 352 9.67 -69.20 60.53
N CYS A 353 9.72 -70.40 59.96
CA CYS A 353 8.91 -71.53 60.39
C CYS A 353 9.42 -72.10 61.70
N GLU A 354 8.55 -72.21 62.70
CA GLU A 354 8.91 -72.75 64.03
C GLU A 354 9.23 -74.24 63.97
N PHE A 355 8.72 -74.96 62.96
CA PHE A 355 8.85 -76.41 62.85
C PHE A 355 10.05 -76.85 61.99
N CYS A 356 10.19 -76.29 60.78
CA CYS A 356 11.24 -76.69 59.84
C CYS A 356 12.36 -75.65 59.70
N GLY A 357 12.24 -74.49 60.35
CA GLY A 357 13.23 -73.42 60.25
C GLY A 357 13.22 -72.66 58.91
N LYS A 358 12.37 -73.03 57.95
CA LYS A 358 12.24 -72.34 56.64
C LYS A 358 11.99 -70.85 56.86
N ILE A 359 12.82 -69.99 56.25
CA ILE A 359 12.63 -68.54 56.22
C ILE A 359 12.13 -68.16 54.82
N ALA A 360 10.97 -67.54 54.74
CA ALA A 360 10.39 -67.08 53.48
C ALA A 360 9.45 -65.89 53.70
N MET A 361 8.94 -65.31 52.61
CA MET A 361 7.93 -64.25 52.70
C MET A 361 6.65 -64.77 53.34
N ASP A 362 5.92 -63.90 54.04
CA ASP A 362 4.68 -64.22 54.77
C ASP A 362 3.62 -64.96 53.92
N ARG A 363 3.54 -64.67 52.62
CA ARG A 363 2.69 -65.38 51.65
C ARG A 363 2.93 -66.89 51.55
N GLU A 364 4.09 -67.38 52.01
CA GLU A 364 4.42 -68.82 52.05
C GLU A 364 4.07 -69.50 53.39
N PHE A 365 3.43 -68.75 54.30
CA PHE A 365 3.05 -69.21 55.63
C PHE A 365 1.53 -69.31 55.77
N SER A 366 1.08 -70.36 56.47
CA SER A 366 -0.35 -70.53 56.78
C SER A 366 -0.77 -69.75 58.02
N SER A 367 0.16 -69.57 58.96
CA SER A 367 0.00 -68.70 60.13
C SER A 367 1.32 -68.03 60.46
N TYR A 368 1.24 -66.81 61.00
CA TYR A 368 2.41 -66.06 61.43
C TYR A 368 1.98 -64.90 62.34
N GLY A 369 2.86 -64.54 63.27
CA GLY A 369 2.62 -63.43 64.19
C GLY A 369 1.77 -63.80 65.41
N GLY A 370 2.21 -63.33 66.56
CA GLY A 370 1.58 -63.54 67.86
C GLY A 370 2.34 -62.80 68.95
N LYS A 371 1.79 -62.74 70.17
CA LYS A 371 2.44 -62.10 71.31
C LYS A 371 3.74 -62.87 71.64
N ASN A 372 4.90 -62.24 71.46
CA ASN A 372 6.25 -62.81 71.59
C ASN A 372 6.74 -63.72 70.45
N HIS A 373 6.00 -63.81 69.32
CA HIS A 373 6.34 -64.63 68.15
C HIS A 373 6.06 -63.87 66.85
N VAL A 374 6.40 -62.57 66.80
CA VAL A 374 6.04 -61.67 65.70
C VAL A 374 6.69 -62.10 64.37
N ASN A 375 7.87 -62.70 64.41
CA ASN A 375 8.64 -63.10 63.22
C ASN A 375 8.60 -64.61 62.95
N LEU A 376 7.76 -65.33 63.69
CA LEU A 376 7.64 -66.78 63.64
C LEU A 376 6.24 -67.20 63.15
N GLY A 377 6.13 -68.40 62.61
CA GLY A 377 4.88 -68.94 62.10
C GLY A 377 4.98 -70.39 61.63
N THR A 378 3.91 -70.87 61.02
CA THR A 378 3.83 -72.20 60.41
C THR A 378 3.84 -72.06 58.90
N CYS A 379 4.83 -72.65 58.23
CA CYS A 379 4.83 -72.65 56.77
C CYS A 379 3.69 -73.54 56.23
N ILE A 380 3.21 -73.24 55.02
CA ILE A 380 2.08 -73.98 54.40
C ILE A 380 2.33 -75.49 54.35
N GLU A 381 3.58 -75.90 54.13
CA GLU A 381 3.98 -77.32 54.10
C GLU A 381 3.90 -77.98 55.48
N CYS A 382 4.50 -77.38 56.52
CA CYS A 382 4.43 -77.90 57.89
C CYS A 382 3.00 -77.93 58.41
N SER A 383 2.19 -76.95 58.05
CA SER A 383 0.76 -76.92 58.41
C SER A 383 -0.03 -78.10 57.85
N ARG A 384 0.41 -78.68 56.73
CA ARG A 384 -0.26 -79.81 56.07
C ARG A 384 0.31 -81.16 56.50
N ASN A 385 1.60 -81.19 56.80
CA ASN A 385 2.36 -82.44 56.87
C ASN A 385 2.99 -82.72 58.24
N ASN A 386 3.02 -81.75 59.16
CA ASN A 386 3.60 -81.95 60.49
C ASN A 386 2.48 -82.21 61.52
N PRO A 387 2.44 -83.41 62.15
CA PRO A 387 1.43 -83.75 63.15
C PRO A 387 1.49 -82.82 64.38
N ASP A 388 2.66 -82.29 64.74
CA ASP A 388 2.81 -81.34 65.86
C ASP A 388 2.21 -79.96 65.55
N ALA A 389 2.13 -79.58 64.27
CA ALA A 389 1.48 -78.35 63.83
C ALA A 389 -0.06 -78.48 63.80
N ALA A 390 -0.59 -79.71 63.75
CA ALA A 390 -2.03 -79.98 63.73
C ALA A 390 -2.71 -79.87 65.11
N VAL A 391 -1.95 -79.97 66.20
CA VAL A 391 -2.48 -79.99 67.59
C VAL A 391 -2.87 -78.58 68.10
N GLN A 392 -2.38 -77.50 67.48
CA GLN A 392 -2.66 -76.13 67.94
C GLN A 392 -3.99 -75.53 67.44
N ILE A 393 -4.79 -76.27 66.67
CA ILE A 393 -6.10 -75.79 66.21
C ILE A 393 -7.22 -76.40 67.09
N SER A 394 -7.37 -75.91 68.32
CA SER A 394 -8.63 -76.07 69.06
C SER A 394 -8.93 -74.95 70.06
N ILE A 395 -9.93 -74.12 69.68
CA ILE A 395 -10.88 -73.30 70.49
C ILE A 395 -10.41 -71.91 71.01
N PRO A 396 -11.23 -70.84 71.04
CA PRO A 396 -12.43 -70.49 70.25
C PRO A 396 -12.31 -69.14 69.50
N HIS A 397 -13.11 -69.00 68.45
CA HIS A 397 -13.42 -67.75 67.76
C HIS A 397 -13.98 -66.69 68.73
N ARG A 398 -13.40 -65.49 68.73
CA ARG A 398 -14.11 -64.26 69.14
C ARG A 398 -14.06 -63.28 67.98
N GLU A 399 -15.24 -62.82 67.60
CA GLU A 399 -15.60 -62.20 66.34
C GLU A 399 -14.81 -60.91 66.05
N SER A 400 -14.21 -60.88 64.85
CA SER A 400 -13.65 -59.68 64.23
C SER A 400 -14.79 -58.82 63.70
N ASN A 401 -15.03 -57.66 64.31
CA ASN A 401 -15.75 -56.56 63.66
C ASN A 401 -14.88 -56.00 62.52
N ALA A 402 -14.87 -56.69 61.39
CA ALA A 402 -14.40 -56.13 60.14
C ALA A 402 -15.53 -55.28 59.56
N ASN A 403 -15.46 -53.98 59.80
CA ASN A 403 -16.33 -52.98 59.22
C ASN A 403 -16.15 -53.00 57.69
N ARG A 404 -16.96 -53.80 56.98
CA ARG A 404 -17.04 -53.79 55.53
C ARG A 404 -17.65 -52.45 55.11
N TYR A 405 -16.83 -51.54 54.62
CA TYR A 405 -17.30 -50.33 53.96
C TYR A 405 -18.13 -50.72 52.74
N ASP A 406 -19.46 -50.64 52.86
CA ASP A 406 -20.36 -50.75 51.72
C ASP A 406 -20.47 -49.36 51.06
N PRO A 407 -19.93 -49.17 49.85
CA PRO A 407 -19.93 -47.88 49.16
C PRO A 407 -21.33 -47.38 48.77
N THR A 408 -22.38 -48.17 49.01
CA THR A 408 -23.79 -47.83 48.80
C THR A 408 -24.50 -47.34 50.08
N VAL A 409 -23.83 -47.35 51.23
CA VAL A 409 -24.37 -46.95 52.53
C VAL A 409 -23.65 -45.69 53.03
N CYS A 410 -24.42 -44.73 53.55
CA CYS A 410 -23.89 -43.49 54.08
C CYS A 410 -23.15 -43.76 55.41
N PRO A 411 -21.86 -43.38 55.54
CA PRO A 411 -21.11 -43.65 56.76
C PRO A 411 -21.57 -42.81 57.96
N GLU A 412 -22.32 -41.72 57.74
CA GLU A 412 -22.78 -40.83 58.82
C GLU A 412 -24.10 -41.28 59.47
N CYS A 413 -25.00 -41.92 58.72
CA CYS A 413 -26.34 -42.26 59.21
C CYS A 413 -26.86 -43.62 58.75
N SER A 414 -26.02 -44.41 58.09
CA SER A 414 -26.33 -45.76 57.59
C SER A 414 -27.50 -45.84 56.60
N SER A 415 -27.98 -44.71 56.09
CA SER A 415 -29.00 -44.64 55.04
C SER A 415 -28.38 -44.86 53.66
N ARG A 416 -29.20 -45.23 52.66
CA ARG A 416 -28.71 -45.49 51.30
C ARG A 416 -28.10 -44.24 50.65
N LEU A 417 -26.97 -44.40 49.98
CA LEU A 417 -26.39 -43.38 49.11
C LEU A 417 -27.05 -43.45 47.73
N VAL A 418 -27.45 -42.30 47.20
CA VAL A 418 -28.10 -42.17 45.90
C VAL A 418 -27.39 -41.12 45.06
N GLU A 419 -27.38 -41.34 43.76
CA GLU A 419 -26.83 -40.38 42.82
C GLU A 419 -27.80 -39.21 42.61
N ARG A 420 -27.27 -37.99 42.63
CA ARG A 420 -28.03 -36.75 42.46
C ARG A 420 -27.30 -35.80 41.51
N ASN A 421 -28.06 -34.93 40.86
CA ASN A 421 -27.53 -33.92 39.95
C ASN A 421 -27.56 -32.55 40.64
N GLY A 422 -26.39 -31.91 40.74
CA GLY A 422 -26.26 -30.55 41.26
C GLY A 422 -25.78 -29.58 40.18
N ARG A 423 -25.67 -28.30 40.53
CA ARG A 423 -25.21 -27.24 39.61
C ARG A 423 -23.83 -27.50 39.01
N ASN A 424 -22.97 -28.25 39.72
CA ASN A 424 -21.59 -28.56 39.33
C ASN A 424 -21.42 -30.00 38.80
N GLY A 425 -22.51 -30.70 38.46
CA GLY A 425 -22.49 -32.06 37.91
C GLY A 425 -23.10 -33.13 38.83
N ARG A 426 -22.91 -34.40 38.45
CA ARG A 426 -23.43 -35.58 39.17
C ARG A 426 -22.59 -35.84 40.43
N PHE A 427 -23.24 -36.11 41.57
CA PHE A 427 -22.60 -36.46 42.83
C PHE A 427 -23.40 -37.52 43.60
N VAL A 428 -22.79 -38.22 44.55
CA VAL A 428 -23.50 -39.18 45.41
C VAL A 428 -23.83 -38.50 46.74
N GLY A 429 -25.12 -38.50 47.12
CA GLY A 429 -25.62 -37.92 48.36
C GLY A 429 -26.45 -38.90 49.18
N CYS A 430 -26.60 -38.63 50.47
CA CYS A 430 -27.44 -39.44 51.35
C CYS A 430 -28.93 -39.34 50.99
N SER A 431 -29.66 -40.46 50.99
CA SER A 431 -31.11 -40.47 50.76
C SER A 431 -31.89 -39.70 51.83
N SER A 432 -31.36 -39.63 53.05
CA SER A 432 -31.96 -38.97 54.23
C SER A 432 -31.73 -37.45 54.29
N TYR A 433 -31.25 -36.83 53.21
CA TYR A 433 -31.20 -35.38 53.08
C TYR A 433 -32.62 -34.77 53.19
N PRO A 434 -32.85 -33.69 53.97
CA PRO A 434 -31.85 -32.75 54.53
C PRO A 434 -31.30 -33.10 55.93
N ARG A 435 -31.74 -34.20 56.57
CA ARG A 435 -31.30 -34.56 57.93
C ARG A 435 -29.86 -35.06 57.98
N CYS A 436 -29.36 -35.61 56.88
CA CYS A 436 -27.97 -36.02 56.71
C CYS A 436 -27.39 -35.32 55.47
N LYS A 437 -26.26 -34.61 55.63
CA LYS A 437 -25.65 -33.77 54.57
C LYS A 437 -24.44 -34.39 53.88
N TYR A 438 -24.12 -35.65 54.19
CA TYR A 438 -23.04 -36.38 53.51
C TYR A 438 -23.18 -36.37 51.98
N THR A 439 -22.10 -35.97 51.30
CA THR A 439 -21.94 -36.02 49.84
C THR A 439 -20.53 -36.43 49.46
N ARG A 440 -20.36 -37.15 48.35
CA ARG A 440 -19.05 -37.45 47.75
C ARG A 440 -19.07 -37.28 46.24
N SER A 441 -17.93 -36.95 45.64
CA SER A 441 -17.78 -36.87 44.18
C SER A 441 -17.85 -38.25 43.55
N ILE A 442 -18.40 -38.33 42.34
CA ILE A 442 -18.25 -39.50 41.47
C ILE A 442 -16.88 -39.34 40.81
N ARG A 443 -15.91 -40.15 41.24
CA ARG A 443 -14.62 -40.31 40.56
C ARG A 443 -14.58 -41.68 39.94
#